data_AF-A0A5C6G9E6-F1
#
_entry.id   AF-A0A5C6G9E6-F1
#
_cell.length_a   1.000
_cell.length_b   1.000
_cell.length_c   1.000
_cell.angle_alpha   90.00
_cell.angle_beta   90.00
_cell.angle_gamma   90.00
#
_symmetry.space_group_name_H-M   'P 1'
#
loop_
_entity.id
_entity.type
_entity.pdbx_description
1 polymer ?
#
loop_
_entity_poly.entity_id
_entity_poly.type
_entity_poly.pdbx_seq_one_letter_code
_entity_poly.pdbx_strand_id
1 'polypeptide(L)'
;MFDPSYQASLDLVFELQLQDARTLIQGKHKMGETPDAQLAAELHQLELESLASFHNDQAISRSMAEEEPGTAGPDGAVDDDTMERLAALYVGNDGHAGTGSSGTAVASSSRVTEKRSCAACMTDVPYHEAVECPCSHEYCRACMAALLQAAINDESLFPPRCCNQPIPLDLNRSLFPPGLVGRYEAKKLEYATENRTYCHRAGCSAFIPKPFIQDDIAPCVECQSTTCAICKGPYHGGDCPEDVATMELLRVAEENGWQRCYSCRRMVDLELGCNHIICRCGAQFCYVCGEPWKTCPCERWDEDRLIDRANDVVDRDAHEEGLQVQGHDRETLVECTRQDLEADHWGHFWTPRTEPIATK
;
A
#
# COMPACT_ATOMS: atom_id res chain seq x y z
N MET A 1 -24.63 8.36 4.75
CA MET A 1 -24.94 9.50 5.65
C MET A 1 -23.63 9.94 6.27
N PHE A 2 -22.98 10.94 5.67
CA PHE A 2 -21.84 11.62 6.28
C PHE A 2 -22.41 12.58 7.34
N ASP A 3 -21.83 12.59 8.53
CA ASP A 3 -22.22 13.50 9.61
C ASP A 3 -21.44 14.81 9.44
N PRO A 4 -22.10 15.97 9.20
CA PRO A 4 -21.43 17.28 9.16
C PRO A 4 -20.62 17.58 10.44
N SER A 5 -20.99 16.95 11.56
CA SER A 5 -20.23 17.02 12.81
C SER A 5 -18.84 16.41 12.69
N TYR A 6 -18.63 15.44 11.79
CA TYR A 6 -17.33 14.77 11.57
C TYR A 6 -16.36 15.67 10.81
N GLN A 7 -16.84 16.41 9.80
CA GLN A 7 -16.02 17.37 9.04
C GLN A 7 -15.53 18.50 9.95
N ALA A 8 -16.43 19.12 10.72
CA ALA A 8 -16.07 20.17 11.67
C ALA A 8 -15.10 19.69 12.75
N SER A 9 -15.21 18.41 13.17
CA SER A 9 -14.27 17.81 14.10
C SER A 9 -12.89 17.63 13.48
N LEU A 10 -12.80 17.21 12.22
CA LEU A 10 -11.54 17.06 11.51
C LEU A 10 -10.86 18.39 11.23
N ASP A 11 -11.62 19.42 10.84
CA ASP A 11 -11.08 20.76 10.61
C ASP A 11 -10.48 21.35 11.90
N LEU A 12 -11.15 21.14 13.05
CA LEU A 12 -10.64 21.54 14.35
C LEU A 12 -9.36 20.78 14.74
N VAL A 13 -9.25 19.49 14.41
CA VAL A 13 -8.04 18.68 14.67
C VAL A 13 -6.85 19.23 13.86
N PHE A 14 -7.04 19.52 12.58
CA PHE A 14 -5.97 20.10 11.76
C PHE A 14 -5.57 21.49 12.26
N GLU A 15 -6.51 22.33 12.67
CA GLU A 15 -6.24 23.65 13.22
C GLU A 15 -5.38 23.58 14.50
N LEU A 16 -5.73 22.69 15.43
CA LEU A 16 -4.97 22.49 16.67
C LEU A 16 -3.55 21.99 16.39
N GLN A 17 -3.39 20.99 15.50
CA GLN A 17 -2.08 20.45 15.15
C GLN A 17 -1.20 21.47 14.43
N LEU A 18 -1.77 22.31 13.56
CA LEU A 18 -1.06 23.40 12.91
C LEU A 18 -0.65 24.49 13.90
N GLN A 19 -1.49 24.78 14.90
CA GLN A 19 -1.16 25.71 15.96
C GLN A 19 0.03 25.19 16.79
N ASP A 20 0.00 23.91 17.18
CA ASP A 20 1.07 23.27 17.94
C ASP A 20 2.40 23.26 17.14
N ALA A 21 2.37 22.87 15.87
CA ALA A 21 3.55 22.88 14.99
C ALA A 21 4.17 24.28 14.87
N ARG A 22 3.35 25.33 14.76
CA ARG A 22 3.83 26.72 14.72
C ARG A 22 4.49 27.18 16.03
N THR A 23 4.03 26.69 17.18
CA THR A 23 4.68 27.02 18.46
C THR A 23 6.07 26.40 18.59
N LEU A 24 6.29 25.22 17.99
CA LEU A 24 7.58 24.53 17.97
C LEU A 24 8.62 25.24 17.09
N ILE A 25 8.19 25.95 16.05
CA ILE A 25 9.07 26.68 15.12
C ILE A 25 9.61 28.00 15.72
N GLN A 26 8.96 28.56 16.75
CA GLN A 26 9.34 29.86 17.34
C GLN A 26 10.53 29.81 18.31
N GLY A 27 11.30 28.73 18.34
CA GLY A 27 12.51 28.59 19.16
C GLY A 27 13.63 29.57 18.75
N LYS A 28 14.31 30.20 19.72
CA LYS A 28 15.47 31.08 19.44
C LYS A 28 16.74 30.24 19.31
N HIS A 29 17.27 30.14 18.10
CA HIS A 29 18.55 29.47 17.81
C HIS A 29 19.61 30.46 17.28
N LYS A 30 20.89 30.09 17.40
CA LYS A 30 22.01 30.93 16.92
C LYS A 30 21.93 31.05 15.39
N MET A 31 22.28 32.24 14.87
CA MET A 31 22.21 32.53 13.43
C MET A 31 23.07 31.54 12.63
N GLY A 32 22.44 30.76 11.74
CA GLY A 32 23.11 29.85 10.81
C GLY A 32 22.93 28.36 11.07
N GLU A 33 22.31 27.97 12.19
CA GLU A 33 21.99 26.57 12.51
C GLU A 33 20.48 26.49 12.80
N THR A 34 19.70 25.95 11.85
CA THR A 34 18.34 25.47 12.15
C THR A 34 18.50 24.09 12.79
N PRO A 35 18.11 23.88 14.06
CA PRO A 35 18.19 22.56 14.68
C PRO A 35 17.31 21.57 13.94
N ASP A 36 17.69 20.29 13.92
CA ASP A 36 16.91 19.21 13.30
C ASP A 36 15.45 19.17 13.79
N ALA A 37 15.21 19.59 15.04
CA ALA A 37 13.87 19.70 15.61
C ALA A 37 13.01 20.78 14.94
N GLN A 38 13.60 21.91 14.51
CA GLN A 38 12.88 22.96 13.79
C GLN A 38 12.59 22.52 12.35
N LEU A 39 13.56 21.88 11.68
CA LEU A 39 13.36 21.34 10.33
C LEU A 39 12.27 20.24 10.34
N ALA A 40 12.27 19.37 11.35
CA ALA A 40 11.23 18.36 11.54
C ALA A 40 9.85 19.00 11.79
N ALA A 41 9.78 20.08 12.58
CA ALA A 41 8.54 20.83 12.80
C ALA A 41 8.03 21.53 11.54
N GLU A 42 8.92 22.08 10.71
CA GLU A 42 8.59 22.70 9.42
C GLU A 42 8.07 21.66 8.40
N LEU A 43 8.72 20.49 8.31
CA LEU A 43 8.25 19.39 7.47
C LEU A 43 6.88 18.86 7.94
N HIS A 44 6.70 18.70 9.26
CA HIS A 44 5.42 18.28 9.82
C HIS A 44 4.31 19.29 9.55
N GLN A 45 4.61 20.60 9.62
CA GLN A 45 3.65 21.64 9.25
C GLN A 45 3.22 21.54 7.78
N LEU A 46 4.17 21.33 6.85
CA LEU A 46 3.88 21.18 5.42
C LEU A 46 3.01 19.94 5.14
N GLU A 47 3.24 18.84 5.84
CA GLU A 47 2.40 17.63 5.74
C GLU A 47 0.97 17.89 6.22
N LEU A 48 0.80 18.57 7.36
CA LEU A 48 -0.52 18.94 7.88
C LEU A 48 -1.27 19.88 6.94
N GLU A 49 -0.59 20.86 6.34
CA GLU A 49 -1.19 21.78 5.35
C GLU A 49 -1.63 21.04 4.08
N SER A 50 -0.82 20.08 3.61
CA SER A 50 -1.16 19.22 2.46
C SER A 50 -2.39 18.35 2.74
N LEU A 51 -2.45 17.71 3.91
CA LEU A 51 -3.59 16.89 4.33
C LEU A 51 -4.86 17.70 4.51
N ALA A 52 -4.77 18.91 5.10
CA ALA A 52 -5.89 19.82 5.23
C ALA A 52 -6.43 20.25 3.86
N SER A 53 -5.54 20.56 2.89
CA SER A 53 -5.95 20.87 1.52
C SER A 53 -6.67 19.70 0.86
N PHE A 54 -6.11 18.49 0.96
CA PHE A 54 -6.71 17.28 0.38
C PHE A 54 -8.09 16.99 0.97
N HIS A 55 -8.25 17.17 2.28
CA HIS A 55 -9.52 16.94 2.96
C HIS A 55 -10.58 17.98 2.56
N ASN A 56 -10.17 19.25 2.42
CA ASN A 56 -11.02 20.32 1.91
C ASN A 56 -11.44 20.07 0.45
N ASP A 57 -10.51 19.65 -0.41
CA ASP A 57 -10.80 19.30 -1.81
C ASP A 57 -11.77 18.10 -1.90
N GLN A 58 -11.63 17.13 -1.02
CA GLN A 58 -12.55 16.00 -0.90
C GLN A 58 -13.94 16.44 -0.42
N ALA A 59 -14.02 17.38 0.53
CA ALA A 59 -15.29 17.94 1.00
C ALA A 59 -15.99 18.75 -0.11
N ILE A 60 -15.24 19.59 -0.85
CA ILE A 60 -15.76 20.35 -2.00
C ILE A 60 -16.25 19.39 -3.09
N SER A 61 -15.45 18.39 -3.47
CA SER A 61 -15.82 17.39 -4.47
C SER A 61 -17.07 16.59 -4.09
N ARG A 62 -17.30 16.35 -2.79
CA ARG A 62 -18.50 15.68 -2.28
C ARG A 62 -19.70 16.62 -2.22
N SER A 63 -19.52 17.89 -1.87
CA SER A 63 -20.60 18.89 -1.91
C SER A 63 -21.14 19.09 -3.33
N MET A 64 -20.27 19.00 -4.35
CA MET A 64 -20.67 19.00 -5.76
C MET A 64 -21.43 17.73 -6.18
N ALA A 65 -21.30 16.62 -5.42
CA ALA A 65 -22.01 15.38 -5.65
C ALA A 65 -23.32 15.26 -4.85
N GLU A 66 -23.52 16.08 -3.81
CA GLU A 66 -24.72 16.11 -2.96
C GLU A 66 -25.68 17.26 -3.32
N GLU A 67 -25.33 18.16 -4.24
CA GLU A 67 -26.32 19.00 -4.93
C GLU A 67 -27.20 18.12 -5.84
N GLU A 68 -28.28 17.59 -5.27
CA GLU A 68 -29.38 16.99 -6.02
C GLU A 68 -29.82 17.94 -7.14
N PRO A 69 -29.95 17.46 -8.40
CA PRO A 69 -30.50 18.27 -9.46
C PRO A 69 -31.94 18.63 -9.09
N GLY A 70 -32.19 19.92 -8.90
CA GLY A 70 -33.53 20.44 -8.76
C GLY A 70 -34.42 19.94 -9.89
N THR A 71 -35.35 19.06 -9.56
CA THR A 71 -36.53 18.67 -10.35
C THR A 71 -36.33 18.65 -11.87
N ALA A 72 -35.67 17.62 -12.39
CA ALA A 72 -35.88 17.17 -13.76
C ALA A 72 -36.52 15.78 -13.70
N GLY A 73 -37.53 15.55 -14.55
CA GLY A 73 -38.36 14.35 -14.56
C GLY A 73 -37.61 13.04 -14.88
N PRO A 74 -38.33 11.91 -15.01
CA PRO A 74 -37.73 10.61 -15.21
C PRO A 74 -37.25 10.45 -16.65
N ASP A 75 -36.12 11.08 -16.99
CA ASP A 75 -35.46 10.91 -18.28
C ASP A 75 -33.99 10.49 -18.05
N GLY A 76 -33.82 9.28 -17.53
CA GLY A 76 -32.65 8.49 -17.87
C GLY A 76 -32.77 8.11 -19.34
N ALA A 77 -32.35 9.00 -20.24
CA ALA A 77 -32.17 8.67 -21.64
C ALA A 77 -31.07 7.60 -21.73
N VAL A 78 -31.49 6.34 -21.67
CA VAL A 78 -30.86 5.27 -22.45
C VAL A 78 -30.70 5.87 -23.84
N ASP A 79 -29.47 6.08 -24.27
CA ASP A 79 -29.23 6.74 -25.54
C ASP A 79 -29.96 5.95 -26.64
N ASP A 80 -30.56 6.68 -27.58
CA ASP A 80 -31.39 6.11 -28.64
C ASP A 80 -30.62 5.02 -29.42
N ASP A 81 -29.28 5.15 -29.48
CA ASP A 81 -28.36 4.19 -30.09
C ASP A 81 -28.25 2.88 -29.27
N THR A 82 -28.09 2.91 -27.94
CA THR A 82 -28.07 1.69 -27.11
C THR A 82 -29.43 1.01 -27.07
N MET A 83 -30.52 1.77 -27.10
CA MET A 83 -31.87 1.21 -27.18
C MET A 83 -32.13 0.56 -28.54
N GLU A 84 -31.67 1.17 -29.64
CA GLU A 84 -31.77 0.59 -30.99
C GLU A 84 -30.86 -0.64 -31.15
N ARG A 85 -29.65 -0.62 -30.59
CA ARG A 85 -28.73 -1.77 -30.54
C ARG A 85 -29.31 -2.95 -29.76
N LEU A 86 -29.97 -2.69 -28.63
CA LEU A 86 -30.66 -3.72 -27.86
C LEU A 86 -31.88 -4.24 -28.62
N ALA A 87 -32.68 -3.36 -29.23
CA ALA A 87 -33.88 -3.74 -29.99
C ALA A 87 -33.54 -4.68 -31.18
N ALA A 88 -32.41 -4.48 -31.85
CA ALA A 88 -31.96 -5.34 -32.94
C ALA A 88 -31.63 -6.78 -32.49
N LEU A 89 -31.24 -7.00 -31.23
CA LEU A 89 -30.90 -8.31 -30.68
C LEU A 89 -32.12 -9.12 -30.24
N TYR A 90 -33.26 -8.47 -29.96
CA TYR A 90 -34.49 -9.11 -29.46
C TYR A 90 -35.53 -9.46 -30.55
N VAL A 91 -35.24 -9.23 -31.84
CA VAL A 91 -36.14 -9.69 -32.92
C VAL A 91 -35.94 -11.20 -33.14
N GLY A 92 -36.66 -11.97 -32.34
CA GLY A 92 -36.72 -13.42 -32.38
C GLY A 92 -37.41 -13.98 -33.62
N ASN A 93 -36.87 -15.10 -34.05
CA ASN A 93 -37.33 -16.05 -35.05
C ASN A 93 -38.67 -16.70 -34.67
N ASP A 94 -39.74 -16.42 -35.41
CA ASP A 94 -41.00 -17.19 -35.37
C ASP A 94 -41.30 -17.83 -36.73
N GLY A 95 -40.99 -19.12 -36.85
CA GLY A 95 -41.53 -19.98 -37.88
C GLY A 95 -42.63 -20.86 -37.31
N HIS A 96 -43.90 -20.60 -37.64
CA HIS A 96 -44.87 -21.65 -37.96
C HIS A 96 -46.09 -21.11 -38.74
N ALA A 97 -46.59 -21.96 -39.63
CA ALA A 97 -47.61 -21.68 -40.62
C ALA A 97 -49.02 -21.43 -40.05
N GLY A 98 -49.79 -20.56 -40.71
CA GLY A 98 -51.21 -20.36 -40.49
C GLY A 98 -51.82 -19.37 -41.49
N THR A 99 -52.48 -19.93 -42.51
CA THR A 99 -53.31 -19.25 -43.53
C THR A 99 -54.38 -18.32 -42.95
N GLY A 100 -54.56 -17.13 -43.53
CA GLY A 100 -55.74 -16.29 -43.33
C GLY A 100 -55.59 -14.86 -43.85
N SER A 101 -56.23 -14.57 -44.98
CA SER A 101 -56.26 -13.26 -45.66
C SER A 101 -57.16 -12.24 -44.97
N SER A 102 -56.69 -11.01 -44.75
CA SER A 102 -57.29 -9.76 -45.27
C SER A 102 -56.60 -8.54 -44.66
N GLY A 103 -56.35 -7.52 -45.49
CA GLY A 103 -55.35 -6.50 -45.24
C GLY A 103 -55.75 -5.39 -44.27
N THR A 104 -54.77 -4.96 -43.49
CA THR A 104 -54.37 -3.56 -43.42
C THR A 104 -52.85 -3.54 -43.55
N ALA A 105 -52.36 -2.98 -44.66
CA ALA A 105 -50.95 -2.72 -44.85
C ALA A 105 -50.52 -1.62 -43.86
N VAL A 106 -50.13 -2.00 -42.65
CA VAL A 106 -49.12 -1.22 -41.94
C VAL A 106 -47.86 -1.35 -42.78
N ALA A 107 -47.42 -0.22 -43.33
CA ALA A 107 -46.13 -0.15 -44.00
C ALA A 107 -45.08 -0.62 -42.99
N SER A 108 -44.64 -1.87 -43.12
CA SER A 108 -43.41 -2.34 -42.52
C SER A 108 -42.32 -1.49 -43.17
N SER A 109 -42.04 -0.35 -42.55
CA SER A 109 -40.85 0.43 -42.81
C SER A 109 -39.71 -0.55 -42.65
N SER A 110 -39.19 -1.04 -43.78
CA SER A 110 -37.95 -1.79 -43.82
C SER A 110 -36.94 -0.82 -43.24
N ARG A 111 -36.69 -0.90 -41.94
CA ARG A 111 -35.58 -0.20 -41.30
C ARG A 111 -34.37 -0.75 -42.04
N VAL A 112 -33.85 0.05 -42.96
CA VAL A 112 -32.59 -0.23 -43.64
C VAL A 112 -31.62 -0.39 -42.49
N THR A 113 -31.19 -1.62 -42.20
CA THR A 113 -30.14 -1.84 -41.23
C THR A 113 -28.92 -1.15 -41.81
N GLU A 114 -28.62 0.05 -41.33
CA GLU A 114 -27.43 0.77 -41.75
C GLU A 114 -26.24 -0.17 -41.59
N LYS A 115 -25.53 -0.36 -42.70
CA LYS A 115 -24.32 -1.18 -42.72
C LYS A 115 -23.13 -0.28 -42.47
N ARG A 116 -22.21 -0.77 -41.66
CA ARG A 116 -20.94 -0.14 -41.29
C ARG A 116 -19.80 -1.00 -41.79
N SER A 117 -18.71 -0.39 -42.25
CA SER A 117 -17.61 -1.12 -42.87
C SER A 117 -16.43 -1.25 -41.91
N CYS A 118 -15.99 -2.49 -41.64
CA CYS A 118 -14.91 -2.75 -40.70
C CYS A 118 -13.55 -2.30 -41.26
N ALA A 119 -12.83 -1.45 -40.52
CA ALA A 119 -11.50 -0.95 -40.91
C ALA A 119 -10.41 -2.04 -41.00
N ALA A 120 -10.59 -3.18 -40.33
CA ALA A 120 -9.61 -4.28 -40.34
C ALA A 120 -9.83 -5.31 -41.45
N CYS A 121 -11.07 -5.79 -41.62
CA CYS A 121 -11.39 -6.86 -42.58
C CYS A 121 -12.18 -6.38 -43.80
N MET A 122 -12.51 -5.09 -43.88
CA MET A 122 -13.28 -4.47 -44.98
C MET A 122 -14.64 -5.12 -45.23
N THR A 123 -15.18 -5.81 -44.22
CA THR A 123 -16.50 -6.47 -44.30
C THR A 123 -17.56 -5.53 -43.76
N ASP A 124 -18.67 -5.41 -44.50
CA ASP A 124 -19.83 -4.65 -44.06
C ASP A 124 -20.63 -5.46 -43.04
N VAL A 125 -20.86 -4.88 -41.87
CA VAL A 125 -21.62 -5.46 -40.76
C VAL A 125 -22.79 -4.55 -40.40
N PRO A 126 -23.85 -5.10 -39.78
CA PRO A 126 -24.93 -4.27 -39.23
C PRO A 126 -24.37 -3.25 -38.22
N TYR A 127 -24.93 -2.05 -38.18
CA TYR A 127 -24.54 -0.98 -37.27
C TYR A 127 -24.41 -1.41 -35.80
N HIS A 128 -25.33 -2.26 -35.31
CA HIS A 128 -25.29 -2.76 -33.94
C HIS A 128 -24.17 -3.79 -33.65
N GLU A 129 -23.50 -4.29 -34.69
CA GLU A 129 -22.31 -5.14 -34.58
C GLU A 129 -21.00 -4.39 -34.83
N ALA A 130 -21.08 -3.10 -35.18
CA ALA A 130 -19.93 -2.24 -35.32
C ALA A 130 -19.55 -1.59 -33.98
N VAL A 131 -18.26 -1.54 -33.72
CA VAL A 131 -17.64 -0.88 -32.57
C VAL A 131 -16.93 0.36 -33.09
N GLU A 132 -17.44 1.54 -32.73
CA GLU A 132 -16.83 2.81 -33.09
C GLU A 132 -15.69 3.15 -32.12
N CYS A 133 -14.56 3.56 -32.68
CA CYS A 133 -13.37 4.00 -31.94
C CYS A 133 -13.35 5.54 -31.82
N PRO A 134 -12.58 6.12 -30.88
CA PRO A 134 -12.44 7.59 -30.75
C PRO A 134 -11.93 8.29 -32.02
N CYS A 135 -11.21 7.55 -32.86
CA CYS A 135 -10.71 7.94 -34.18
C CYS A 135 -11.80 7.94 -35.30
N SER A 136 -13.06 7.64 -34.97
CA SER A 136 -14.20 7.40 -35.89
C SER A 136 -14.06 6.21 -36.85
N HIS A 137 -13.04 5.37 -36.70
CA HIS A 137 -13.01 4.09 -37.40
C HIS A 137 -13.92 3.07 -36.71
N GLU A 138 -14.54 2.22 -37.52
CA GLU A 138 -15.45 1.18 -37.06
C GLU A 138 -14.83 -0.19 -37.25
N TYR A 139 -15.06 -1.09 -36.29
CA TYR A 139 -14.61 -2.47 -36.34
C TYR A 139 -15.78 -3.41 -36.10
N CYS A 140 -15.85 -4.52 -36.83
CA CYS A 140 -16.78 -5.58 -36.45
C CYS A 140 -16.35 -6.21 -35.11
N ARG A 141 -17.32 -6.77 -34.36
CA ARG A 141 -17.06 -7.41 -33.05
C ARG A 141 -15.93 -8.44 -33.10
N ALA A 142 -15.84 -9.22 -34.18
CA ALA A 142 -14.81 -10.25 -34.34
C ALA A 142 -13.39 -9.64 -34.44
N CYS A 143 -13.20 -8.60 -35.26
CA CYS A 143 -11.91 -7.93 -35.39
C CYS A 143 -11.52 -7.19 -34.11
N MET A 144 -12.47 -6.53 -33.44
CA MET A 144 -12.19 -5.88 -32.15
C MET A 144 -11.84 -6.91 -31.06
N ALA A 145 -12.57 -8.03 -30.98
CA ALA A 145 -12.25 -9.11 -30.05
C ALA A 145 -10.86 -9.72 -30.31
N ALA A 146 -10.46 -9.87 -31.58
CA ALA A 146 -9.13 -10.31 -31.95
C ALA A 146 -8.04 -9.31 -31.52
N LEU A 147 -8.29 -8.01 -31.69
CA LEU A 147 -7.39 -6.95 -31.22
C LEU A 147 -7.22 -6.98 -29.70
N LEU A 148 -8.31 -7.18 -28.95
CA LEU A 148 -8.26 -7.35 -27.50
C LEU A 148 -7.49 -8.60 -27.09
N GLN A 149 -7.74 -9.71 -27.77
CA GLN A 149 -7.05 -10.96 -27.50
C GLN A 149 -5.54 -10.84 -27.76
N ALA A 150 -5.14 -10.09 -28.79
CA ALA A 150 -3.74 -9.78 -29.06
C ALA A 150 -3.13 -8.94 -27.94
N ALA A 151 -3.80 -7.86 -27.51
CA ALA A 151 -3.33 -7.02 -26.40
C ALA A 151 -3.27 -7.75 -25.03
N ILE A 152 -4.13 -8.77 -24.81
CA ILE A 152 -4.08 -9.63 -23.62
C ILE A 152 -2.82 -10.53 -23.62
N ASN A 153 -2.38 -10.95 -24.79
CA ASN A 153 -1.29 -11.90 -24.94
C ASN A 153 0.08 -11.20 -25.08
N ASP A 154 0.09 -9.98 -25.61
CA ASP A 154 1.28 -9.18 -25.88
C ASP A 154 1.15 -7.80 -25.25
N GLU A 155 1.96 -7.56 -24.22
CA GLU A 155 2.00 -6.30 -23.48
C GLU A 155 2.40 -5.11 -24.36
N SER A 156 3.18 -5.33 -25.43
CA SER A 156 3.58 -4.25 -26.35
C SER A 156 2.40 -3.69 -27.15
N LEU A 157 1.32 -4.47 -27.28
CA LEU A 157 0.07 -4.08 -27.92
C LEU A 157 -0.92 -3.46 -26.92
N PHE A 158 -0.53 -3.31 -25.66
CA PHE A 158 -1.38 -2.77 -24.61
C PHE A 158 -1.11 -1.28 -24.37
N PRO A 159 -2.14 -0.43 -24.18
CA PRO A 159 -3.55 -0.69 -24.46
C PRO A 159 -3.81 -0.83 -25.98
N PRO A 160 -4.90 -1.51 -26.39
CA PRO A 160 -5.31 -1.60 -27.79
C PRO A 160 -5.58 -0.21 -28.37
N ARG A 161 -5.08 0.05 -29.57
CA ARG A 161 -5.11 1.38 -30.21
C ARG A 161 -5.69 1.35 -31.62
N CYS A 162 -6.42 2.41 -31.98
CA CYS A 162 -6.77 2.78 -33.34
C CYS A 162 -6.07 4.11 -33.66
N CYS A 163 -5.34 4.22 -34.77
CA CYS A 163 -4.70 5.50 -35.16
C CYS A 163 -3.88 6.14 -34.01
N ASN A 164 -3.15 5.31 -33.26
CA ASN A 164 -2.41 5.67 -32.04
C ASN A 164 -3.24 6.14 -30.84
N GLN A 165 -4.57 6.20 -30.95
CA GLN A 165 -5.46 6.50 -29.84
C GLN A 165 -5.90 5.22 -29.11
N PRO A 166 -5.78 5.15 -27.77
CA PRO A 166 -6.31 4.04 -26.99
C PRO A 166 -7.80 3.85 -27.23
N ILE A 167 -8.24 2.60 -27.35
CA ILE A 167 -9.65 2.25 -27.54
C ILE A 167 -10.27 2.00 -26.15
N PRO A 168 -11.19 2.86 -25.66
CA PRO A 168 -11.87 2.64 -24.40
C PRO A 168 -12.90 1.52 -24.55
N LEU A 169 -12.76 0.46 -23.74
CA LEU A 169 -13.67 -0.68 -23.77
C LEU A 169 -14.91 -0.52 -22.90
N ASP A 170 -14.92 0.47 -22.01
CA ASP A 170 -16.00 0.66 -21.04
C ASP A 170 -17.35 0.88 -21.73
N LEU A 171 -17.35 1.61 -22.85
CA LEU A 171 -18.55 1.93 -23.63
C LEU A 171 -19.10 0.74 -24.42
N ASN A 172 -18.27 -0.26 -24.73
CA ASN A 172 -18.61 -1.37 -25.62
C ASN A 172 -18.59 -2.74 -24.90
N ARG A 173 -18.53 -2.72 -23.57
CA ARG A 173 -18.35 -3.91 -22.73
C ARG A 173 -19.40 -5.00 -22.98
N SER A 174 -20.64 -4.60 -23.27
CA SER A 174 -21.77 -5.49 -23.54
C SER A 174 -21.66 -6.23 -24.88
N LEU A 175 -20.83 -5.76 -25.81
CA LEU A 175 -20.67 -6.35 -27.14
C LEU A 175 -19.69 -7.54 -27.16
N PHE A 176 -18.99 -7.78 -26.05
CA PHE A 176 -17.98 -8.84 -25.94
C PHE A 176 -18.38 -9.91 -24.91
N PRO A 177 -17.91 -11.17 -25.09
CA PRO A 177 -18.11 -12.20 -24.10
C PRO A 177 -17.55 -11.78 -22.73
N PRO A 178 -18.28 -11.99 -21.61
CA PRO A 178 -17.84 -11.58 -20.28
C PRO A 178 -16.44 -12.13 -19.91
N GLY A 179 -16.10 -13.33 -20.35
CA GLY A 179 -14.77 -13.93 -20.13
C GLY A 179 -13.63 -13.25 -20.90
N LEU A 180 -13.90 -12.60 -22.04
CA LEU A 180 -12.88 -11.81 -22.74
C LEU A 180 -12.64 -10.50 -22.00
N VAL A 181 -13.71 -9.81 -21.61
CA VAL A 181 -13.65 -8.58 -20.82
C VAL A 181 -12.94 -8.80 -19.49
N GLY A 182 -13.29 -9.87 -18.76
CA GLY A 182 -12.67 -10.18 -17.47
C GLY A 182 -11.16 -10.42 -17.59
N ARG A 183 -10.72 -11.14 -18.64
CA ARG A 183 -9.28 -11.34 -18.90
C ARG A 183 -8.57 -10.05 -19.29
N TYR A 184 -9.23 -9.18 -20.06
CA TYR A 184 -8.69 -7.87 -20.41
C TYR A 184 -8.48 -7.00 -19.16
N GLU A 185 -9.48 -6.89 -18.28
CA GLU A 185 -9.36 -6.12 -17.04
C GLU A 185 -8.28 -6.70 -16.10
N ALA A 186 -8.19 -8.03 -16.02
CA ALA A 186 -7.12 -8.69 -15.25
C ALA A 186 -5.73 -8.34 -15.81
N LYS A 187 -5.55 -8.35 -17.14
CA LYS A 187 -4.30 -7.95 -17.79
C LYS A 187 -4.01 -6.46 -17.66
N LYS A 188 -5.03 -5.61 -17.71
CA LYS A 188 -4.92 -4.16 -17.46
C LYS A 188 -4.31 -3.90 -16.09
N LEU A 189 -4.80 -4.58 -15.05
CA LEU A 189 -4.26 -4.50 -13.70
C LEU A 189 -2.82 -5.05 -13.62
N GLU A 190 -2.59 -6.22 -14.21
CA GLU A 190 -1.27 -6.86 -14.24
C GLU A 190 -0.22 -5.93 -14.86
N TYR A 191 -0.49 -5.40 -16.06
CA TYR A 191 0.46 -4.55 -16.79
C TYR A 191 0.67 -3.19 -16.13
N ALA A 192 -0.38 -2.62 -15.51
CA ALA A 192 -0.25 -1.38 -14.73
C ALA A 192 0.51 -1.57 -13.41
N THR A 193 0.70 -2.81 -12.93
CA THR A 193 1.39 -3.08 -11.68
C THR A 193 2.91 -3.06 -11.87
N GLU A 194 3.60 -2.18 -11.15
CA GLU A 194 5.06 -2.21 -11.04
C GLU A 194 5.54 -3.29 -10.07
N ASN A 195 6.74 -3.84 -10.30
CA ASN A 195 7.35 -4.90 -9.48
C ASN A 195 6.42 -6.11 -9.24
N ARG A 196 5.80 -6.56 -10.33
CA ARG A 196 4.80 -7.65 -10.35
C ARG A 196 5.31 -8.90 -9.64
N THR A 197 4.41 -9.58 -8.96
CA THR A 197 4.69 -10.89 -8.35
C THR A 197 3.88 -11.94 -9.08
N TYR A 198 4.56 -12.99 -9.50
CA TYR A 198 3.96 -14.14 -10.15
C TYR A 198 4.14 -15.37 -9.27
N CYS A 199 3.23 -16.34 -9.38
CA CYS A 199 3.38 -17.63 -8.74
C CYS A 199 4.70 -18.30 -9.18
N HIS A 200 5.54 -18.72 -8.23
CA HIS A 200 6.86 -19.29 -8.50
C HIS A 200 6.79 -20.64 -9.24
N ARG A 201 5.66 -21.35 -9.14
CA ARG A 201 5.44 -22.60 -9.88
C ARG A 201 5.34 -22.30 -11.37
N ALA A 202 6.32 -22.75 -12.15
CA ALA A 202 6.38 -22.56 -13.59
C ALA A 202 5.09 -22.99 -14.33
N GLY A 203 4.45 -24.08 -13.89
CA GLY A 203 3.19 -24.56 -14.47
C GLY A 203 1.94 -23.72 -14.13
N CYS A 204 2.05 -22.79 -13.19
CA CYS A 204 0.97 -21.87 -12.84
C CYS A 204 1.29 -20.45 -13.33
N SER A 205 2.40 -19.86 -12.87
CA SER A 205 2.85 -18.52 -13.25
C SER A 205 1.76 -17.43 -13.20
N ALA A 206 0.70 -17.64 -12.41
CA ALA A 206 -0.39 -16.71 -12.29
C ALA A 206 0.07 -15.43 -11.60
N PHE A 207 -0.39 -14.28 -12.10
CA PHE A 207 -0.15 -12.99 -11.47
C PHE A 207 -0.83 -12.94 -10.09
N ILE A 208 -0.11 -12.41 -9.10
CA ILE A 208 -0.61 -12.21 -7.73
C ILE A 208 -0.72 -10.71 -7.47
N PRO A 209 -1.96 -10.16 -7.41
CA PRO A 209 -2.20 -8.75 -7.10
C PRO A 209 -1.59 -8.31 -5.77
N LYS A 210 -1.04 -7.09 -5.72
CA LYS A 210 -0.46 -6.48 -4.50
C LYS A 210 -1.37 -6.57 -3.26
N PRO A 211 -2.70 -6.34 -3.34
CA PRO A 211 -3.58 -6.44 -2.18
C PRO A 211 -3.66 -7.83 -1.53
N PHE A 212 -3.24 -8.89 -2.23
CA PHE A 212 -3.19 -10.24 -1.69
C PHE A 212 -1.83 -10.60 -1.09
N ILE A 213 -0.85 -9.71 -1.17
CA ILE A 213 0.49 -9.91 -0.60
C ILE A 213 0.52 -9.25 0.78
N GLN A 214 0.88 -10.03 1.80
CA GLN A 214 1.02 -9.56 3.19
C GLN A 214 2.36 -10.03 3.74
N ASP A 215 3.13 -9.14 4.37
CA ASP A 215 4.44 -9.44 4.96
C ASP A 215 5.38 -10.19 3.99
N ASP A 216 5.41 -9.76 2.73
CA ASP A 216 6.16 -10.40 1.63
C ASP A 216 5.75 -11.84 1.29
N ILE A 217 4.61 -12.29 1.79
CA ILE A 217 4.00 -13.58 1.51
C ILE A 217 2.95 -13.39 0.43
N ALA A 218 3.18 -13.99 -0.75
CA ALA A 218 2.28 -13.92 -1.89
C ALA A 218 1.58 -15.27 -2.13
N PRO A 219 0.38 -15.49 -1.56
CA PRO A 219 -0.42 -16.68 -1.80
C PRO A 219 -1.06 -16.66 -3.20
N CYS A 220 -0.92 -17.77 -3.92
CA CYS A 220 -1.52 -17.94 -5.25
C CYS A 220 -2.94 -18.52 -5.14
N VAL A 221 -3.94 -17.82 -5.67
CA VAL A 221 -5.34 -18.28 -5.67
C VAL A 221 -5.60 -19.47 -6.59
N GLU A 222 -4.80 -19.64 -7.64
CA GLU A 222 -4.98 -20.69 -8.66
C GLU A 222 -4.47 -22.05 -8.18
N CYS A 223 -3.27 -22.10 -7.59
CA CYS A 223 -2.62 -23.36 -7.23
C CYS A 223 -2.30 -23.50 -5.74
N GLN A 224 -2.71 -22.52 -4.92
CA GLN A 224 -2.54 -22.48 -3.45
C GLN A 224 -1.08 -22.50 -2.99
N SER A 225 -0.11 -22.38 -3.89
CA SER A 225 1.30 -22.26 -3.53
C SER A 225 1.62 -20.85 -3.03
N THR A 226 2.65 -20.73 -2.19
CA THR A 226 3.08 -19.45 -1.63
C THR A 226 4.42 -19.04 -2.24
N THR A 227 4.49 -17.80 -2.72
CA THR A 227 5.69 -17.19 -3.30
C THR A 227 6.24 -16.13 -2.35
N CYS A 228 7.56 -16.00 -2.26
CA CYS A 228 8.20 -14.85 -1.61
C CYS A 228 8.12 -13.62 -2.52
N ALA A 229 7.58 -12.51 -2.03
CA ALA A 229 7.41 -11.30 -2.83
C ALA A 229 8.73 -10.57 -3.13
N ILE A 230 9.81 -10.88 -2.41
CA ILE A 230 11.14 -10.29 -2.59
C ILE A 230 11.90 -11.04 -3.69
N CYS A 231 12.29 -12.30 -3.43
CA CYS A 231 13.06 -13.10 -4.40
C CYS A 231 12.22 -13.69 -5.55
N LYS A 232 10.89 -13.55 -5.50
CA LYS A 232 9.93 -14.16 -6.45
C LYS A 232 10.00 -15.70 -6.54
N GLY A 233 10.72 -16.34 -5.62
CA GLY A 233 10.87 -17.78 -5.49
C GLY A 233 9.83 -18.43 -4.56
N PRO A 234 10.00 -19.72 -4.24
CA PRO A 234 9.20 -20.39 -3.23
C PRO A 234 9.29 -19.65 -1.89
N TYR A 235 8.17 -19.58 -1.16
CA TYR A 235 8.17 -19.05 0.20
C TYR A 235 9.15 -19.80 1.09
N HIS A 236 9.87 -19.04 1.92
CA HIS A 236 10.81 -19.53 2.93
C HIS A 236 10.50 -18.84 4.26
N GLY A 237 10.76 -19.52 5.38
CA GLY A 237 10.62 -18.91 6.70
C GLY A 237 11.78 -17.98 7.01
N GLY A 238 11.50 -16.87 7.71
CA GLY A 238 12.51 -15.88 8.10
C GLY A 238 12.76 -14.81 7.04
N ASP A 239 13.80 -14.00 7.28
CA ASP A 239 14.19 -12.91 6.38
C ASP A 239 14.66 -13.47 5.02
N CYS A 240 14.35 -12.76 3.92
CA CYS A 240 14.75 -13.19 2.60
C CYS A 240 16.25 -12.94 2.36
N PRO A 241 17.05 -13.94 1.94
CA PRO A 241 18.47 -13.75 1.65
C PRO A 241 18.74 -12.79 0.48
N GLU A 242 17.75 -12.61 -0.40
CA GLU A 242 17.83 -11.67 -1.54
C GLU A 242 17.32 -10.27 -1.15
N ASP A 243 16.84 -10.07 0.08
CA ASP A 243 16.56 -8.75 0.62
C ASP A 243 17.85 -8.07 1.05
N VAL A 244 18.52 -7.42 0.08
CA VAL A 244 19.79 -6.73 0.31
C VAL A 244 19.70 -5.71 1.45
N ALA A 245 18.58 -4.99 1.58
CA ALA A 245 18.41 -3.97 2.61
C ALA A 245 18.33 -4.60 4.01
N THR A 246 17.54 -5.66 4.16
CA THR A 246 17.47 -6.39 5.43
C THR A 246 18.80 -7.07 5.77
N MET A 247 19.47 -7.66 4.78
CA MET A 247 20.77 -8.30 4.99
C MET A 247 21.84 -7.29 5.41
N GLU A 248 21.85 -6.09 4.84
CA GLU A 248 22.77 -5.03 5.24
C GLU A 248 22.47 -4.52 6.65
N LEU A 249 21.19 -4.36 7.00
CA LEU A 249 20.79 -4.00 8.37
C LEU A 249 21.25 -5.05 9.39
N LEU A 250 21.12 -6.34 9.06
CA LEU A 250 21.59 -7.43 9.91
C LEU A 250 23.11 -7.43 10.07
N ARG A 251 23.85 -7.11 9.00
CA ARG A 251 25.31 -6.97 9.03
C ARG A 251 25.73 -5.83 9.96
N VAL A 252 25.14 -4.65 9.81
CA VAL A 252 25.41 -3.49 10.68
C VAL A 252 25.04 -3.80 12.13
N ALA A 253 23.93 -4.50 12.35
CA ALA A 253 23.53 -4.93 13.68
C ALA A 253 24.58 -5.84 14.33
N GLU A 254 25.10 -6.83 13.60
CA GLU A 254 26.15 -7.71 14.10
C GLU A 254 27.43 -6.95 14.44
N GLU A 255 27.85 -5.99 13.60
CA GLU A 255 29.02 -5.15 13.84
C GLU A 255 28.89 -4.27 15.09
N ASN A 256 27.68 -3.81 15.40
CA ASN A 256 27.41 -2.98 16.58
C ASN A 256 26.93 -3.80 17.79
N GLY A 257 26.85 -5.13 17.67
CA GLY A 257 26.35 -6.01 18.73
C GLY A 257 24.87 -5.79 19.08
N TRP A 258 24.06 -5.26 18.16
CA TRP A 258 22.62 -5.08 18.33
C TRP A 258 21.88 -6.40 18.24
N GLN A 259 20.83 -6.56 19.04
CA GLN A 259 20.05 -7.79 19.11
C GLN A 259 18.63 -7.60 18.56
N ARG A 260 18.11 -8.62 17.86
CA ARG A 260 16.70 -8.68 17.44
C ARG A 260 15.83 -9.29 18.52
N CYS A 261 14.68 -8.67 18.76
CA CYS A 261 13.63 -9.33 19.53
C CYS A 261 13.14 -10.59 18.82
N TYR A 262 13.12 -11.74 19.51
CA TYR A 262 12.63 -13.01 18.93
C TYR A 262 11.17 -12.96 18.47
N SER A 263 10.34 -12.11 19.11
CA SER A 263 8.90 -12.05 18.86
C SER A 263 8.53 -11.08 17.74
N CYS A 264 9.03 -9.83 17.79
CA CYS A 264 8.64 -8.78 16.84
C CYS A 264 9.77 -8.37 15.88
N ARG A 265 10.95 -9.00 15.96
CA ARG A 265 12.12 -8.77 15.09
C ARG A 265 12.70 -7.35 15.13
N ARG A 266 12.20 -6.46 15.99
CA ARG A 266 12.74 -5.11 16.18
C ARG A 266 14.18 -5.18 16.70
N MET A 267 15.04 -4.34 16.13
CA MET A 267 16.41 -4.14 16.59
C MET A 267 16.42 -3.45 17.96
N VAL A 268 17.29 -3.91 18.83
CA VAL A 268 17.53 -3.35 20.16
C VAL A 268 19.03 -3.15 20.32
N ASP A 269 19.38 -1.94 20.74
CA ASP A 269 20.71 -1.58 21.21
C ASP A 269 20.72 -1.56 22.74
N LEU A 270 21.83 -1.97 23.36
CA LEU A 270 22.04 -1.98 24.81
C LEU A 270 23.41 -1.39 25.15
N GLU A 271 23.40 -0.09 25.42
CA GLU A 271 24.55 0.69 25.87
C GLU A 271 24.95 0.32 27.32
N LEU A 272 23.96 0.26 28.23
CA LEU A 272 24.19 0.01 29.66
C LEU A 272 23.14 -0.95 30.24
N GLY A 273 23.56 -1.72 31.24
CA GLY A 273 22.67 -2.56 32.05
C GLY A 273 22.79 -4.05 31.82
N CYS A 274 21.86 -4.80 32.42
CA CYS A 274 21.89 -6.25 32.38
C CYS A 274 21.35 -6.80 31.05
N ASN A 275 21.67 -8.06 30.74
CA ASN A 275 21.26 -8.74 29.52
C ASN A 275 19.76 -9.07 29.46
N HIS A 276 18.97 -8.69 30.48
CA HIS A 276 17.52 -8.87 30.47
C HIS A 276 16.84 -7.71 29.73
N ILE A 277 16.34 -7.96 28.54
CA ILE A 277 15.62 -6.98 27.74
C ILE A 277 14.12 -7.20 27.85
N ILE A 278 13.38 -6.12 28.02
CA ILE A 278 11.92 -6.08 27.82
C ILE A 278 11.65 -5.26 26.55
N CYS A 279 11.22 -5.94 25.48
CA CYS A 279 10.90 -5.28 24.22
C CYS A 279 9.63 -4.42 24.35
N ARG A 280 9.47 -3.43 23.47
CA ARG A 280 8.22 -2.65 23.35
C ARG A 280 6.99 -3.49 23.02
N CYS A 281 7.16 -4.69 22.43
CA CYS A 281 6.05 -5.64 22.24
C CYS A 281 5.70 -6.45 23.50
N GLY A 282 6.42 -6.24 24.61
CA GLY A 282 6.23 -6.96 25.88
C GLY A 282 7.06 -8.24 26.02
N ALA A 283 7.70 -8.72 24.95
CA ALA A 283 8.56 -9.90 25.00
C ALA A 283 9.81 -9.65 25.86
N GLN A 284 10.13 -10.60 26.73
CA GLN A 284 11.35 -10.56 27.55
C GLN A 284 12.38 -11.54 27.01
N PHE A 285 13.61 -11.08 26.75
CA PHE A 285 14.64 -11.88 26.10
C PHE A 285 16.05 -11.53 26.56
N CYS A 286 17.01 -12.42 26.29
CA CYS A 286 18.42 -12.19 26.56
C CYS A 286 19.06 -11.36 25.44
N TYR A 287 19.74 -10.25 25.77
CA TYR A 287 20.43 -9.42 24.78
C TYR A 287 21.54 -10.19 24.01
N VAL A 288 22.24 -11.09 24.70
CA VAL A 288 23.39 -11.81 24.12
C VAL A 288 22.96 -12.77 23.01
N CYS A 289 21.89 -13.54 23.23
CA CYS A 289 21.50 -14.62 22.33
C CYS A 289 20.12 -14.47 21.69
N GLY A 290 19.32 -13.48 22.09
CA GLY A 290 17.98 -13.24 21.55
C GLY A 290 16.89 -14.19 22.07
N GLU A 291 17.25 -15.25 22.79
CA GLU A 291 16.30 -16.25 23.32
C GLU A 291 15.42 -15.69 24.46
N PRO A 292 14.23 -16.29 24.71
CA PRO A 292 13.37 -15.90 25.81
C PRO A 292 14.12 -15.85 27.16
N TRP A 293 13.78 -14.87 28.00
CA TRP A 293 14.54 -14.67 29.23
C TRP A 293 14.55 -15.93 30.13
N LYS A 294 15.72 -16.25 30.69
CA LYS A 294 16.00 -17.46 31.50
C LYS A 294 15.91 -18.81 30.77
N THR A 295 15.93 -18.84 29.44
CA THR A 295 16.04 -20.12 28.68
C THR A 295 17.46 -20.43 28.22
N CYS A 296 18.42 -19.52 28.45
CA CYS A 296 19.81 -19.64 28.03
C CYS A 296 20.79 -19.64 29.22
N PRO A 297 22.02 -20.18 29.06
CA PRO A 297 23.07 -20.14 30.06
C PRO A 297 23.90 -18.84 30.04
N CYS A 298 23.52 -17.84 29.24
CA CYS A 298 24.24 -16.57 29.12
C CYS A 298 24.33 -15.85 30.48
N GLU A 299 25.44 -15.15 30.68
CA GLU A 299 25.65 -14.32 31.86
C GLU A 299 24.58 -13.24 31.95
N ARG A 300 24.22 -12.89 33.19
CA ARG A 300 23.12 -11.96 33.44
C ARG A 300 23.50 -10.52 33.12
N TRP A 301 24.78 -10.19 33.21
CA TRP A 301 25.35 -8.89 32.84
C TRP A 301 26.69 -9.13 32.16
N ASP A 302 27.16 -8.09 31.49
CA ASP A 302 28.53 -7.96 31.05
C ASP A 302 29.25 -7.07 32.10
N GLU A 303 30.41 -7.51 32.58
CA GLU A 303 31.10 -6.84 33.70
C GLU A 303 31.49 -5.40 33.37
N ASP A 304 31.93 -5.15 32.13
CA ASP A 304 32.33 -3.82 31.70
C ASP A 304 31.12 -2.87 31.70
N ARG A 305 29.97 -3.29 31.14
CA ARG A 305 28.74 -2.49 31.18
C ARG A 305 28.17 -2.27 32.58
N LEU A 306 28.38 -3.23 33.49
CA LEU A 306 27.96 -3.09 34.88
C LEU A 306 28.82 -2.04 35.60
N ILE A 307 30.13 -2.04 35.37
CA ILE A 307 31.07 -1.06 35.91
C ILE A 307 30.81 0.33 35.31
N ASP A 308 30.59 0.42 34.00
CA ASP A 308 30.26 1.69 33.33
C ASP A 308 29.00 2.30 33.92
N ARG A 309 27.96 1.49 34.18
CA ARG A 309 26.77 1.98 34.86
C ARG A 309 27.04 2.44 36.29
N ALA A 310 27.86 1.70 37.04
CA ALA A 310 28.22 2.08 38.39
C ALA A 310 28.94 3.44 38.41
N ASN A 311 29.83 3.70 37.44
CA ASN A 311 30.44 5.01 37.24
C ASN A 311 29.39 6.09 36.96
N ASP A 312 28.47 5.86 36.02
CA ASP A 312 27.40 6.82 35.69
C ASP A 312 26.54 7.22 36.90
N VAL A 313 26.24 6.25 37.76
CA VAL A 313 25.48 6.49 38.99
C VAL A 313 26.29 7.34 39.96
N VAL A 314 27.55 6.97 40.23
CA VAL A 314 28.43 7.74 41.12
C VAL A 314 28.66 9.16 40.60
N ASP A 315 28.85 9.33 39.29
CA ASP A 315 29.03 10.65 38.67
C ASP A 315 27.80 11.53 38.78
N ARG A 316 26.61 10.96 38.55
CA ARG A 316 25.33 11.67 38.72
C ARG A 316 25.12 12.08 40.17
N ASP A 317 25.29 11.16 41.11
CA ASP A 317 25.01 11.41 42.53
C ASP A 317 26.03 12.42 43.10
N ALA A 318 27.32 12.32 42.73
CA ALA A 318 28.34 13.31 43.11
C ALA A 318 28.03 14.72 42.55
N HIS A 319 27.51 14.81 41.32
CA HIS A 319 27.09 16.07 40.73
C HIS A 319 25.87 16.68 41.46
N GLU A 320 24.89 15.87 41.84
CA GLU A 320 23.71 16.31 42.61
C GLU A 320 24.07 16.83 44.00
N GLU A 321 25.03 16.18 44.67
CA GLU A 321 25.49 16.58 45.99
C GLU A 321 26.58 17.68 45.95
N GLY A 322 27.13 17.98 44.77
CA GLY A 322 28.20 18.96 44.60
C GLY A 322 29.54 18.54 45.23
N LEU A 323 29.77 17.23 45.38
CA LEU A 323 31.02 16.68 45.93
C LEU A 323 32.03 16.38 44.82
N GLN A 324 33.31 16.64 45.11
CA GLN A 324 34.43 16.10 44.33
C GLN A 324 34.91 14.80 44.98
N VAL A 325 34.42 13.67 44.46
CA VAL A 325 34.86 12.33 44.88
C VAL A 325 36.06 11.92 44.02
N GLN A 326 37.23 11.66 44.64
CA GLN A 326 38.46 11.33 43.93
C GLN A 326 39.21 10.15 44.58
N GLY A 327 40.04 9.47 43.79
CA GLY A 327 40.95 8.44 44.28
C GLY A 327 40.22 7.21 44.84
N HIS A 328 40.71 6.69 45.97
CA HIS A 328 40.22 5.45 46.58
C HIS A 328 38.75 5.51 47.02
N ASP A 329 38.28 6.70 47.42
CA ASP A 329 36.90 6.91 47.84
C ASP A 329 35.93 6.73 46.65
N ARG A 330 36.34 7.17 45.45
CA ARG A 330 35.56 6.94 44.22
C ARG A 330 35.51 5.46 43.87
N GLU A 331 36.66 4.79 43.90
CA GLU A 331 36.76 3.37 43.55
C GLU A 331 35.88 2.50 44.47
N THR A 332 35.85 2.82 45.76
CA THR A 332 34.99 2.15 46.74
C THR A 332 33.51 2.41 46.47
N LEU A 333 33.13 3.65 46.12
CA LEU A 333 31.75 3.99 45.78
C LEU A 333 31.27 3.29 44.50
N VAL A 334 32.12 3.21 43.48
CA VAL A 334 31.80 2.49 42.24
C VAL A 334 31.61 1.00 42.53
N GLU A 335 32.48 0.38 43.34
CA GLU A 335 32.33 -1.04 43.69
C GLU A 335 31.08 -1.32 44.55
N CYS A 336 30.76 -0.47 45.53
CA CYS A 336 29.51 -0.59 46.28
C CYS A 336 28.30 -0.45 45.36
N THR A 337 28.31 0.54 44.47
CA THR A 337 27.24 0.76 43.48
C THR A 337 27.10 -0.43 42.54
N ARG A 338 28.22 -1.02 42.10
CA ARG A 338 28.25 -2.25 41.28
C ARG A 338 27.52 -3.39 41.99
N GLN A 339 27.82 -3.64 43.26
CA GLN A 339 27.17 -4.68 44.07
C GLN A 339 25.67 -4.41 44.28
N ASP A 340 25.28 -3.15 44.47
CA ASP A 340 23.87 -2.77 44.58
C ASP A 340 23.11 -3.02 43.27
N LEU A 341 23.72 -2.71 42.12
CA LEU A 341 23.16 -2.99 40.79
C LEU A 341 22.99 -4.50 40.53
N GLU A 342 23.89 -5.35 41.03
CA GLU A 342 23.74 -6.81 40.97
C GLU A 342 22.55 -7.29 41.81
N ALA A 343 22.41 -6.73 43.02
CA ALA A 343 21.38 -7.11 43.99
C ALA A 343 19.98 -6.69 43.52
N ASP A 344 19.82 -5.47 43.00
CA ASP A 344 18.53 -4.91 42.56
C ASP A 344 18.45 -4.60 41.06
N HIS A 345 18.89 -5.54 40.23
CA HIS A 345 18.79 -5.42 38.77
C HIS A 345 17.38 -5.19 38.21
N TRP A 346 16.32 -5.46 38.98
CA TRP A 346 14.92 -5.33 38.57
C TRP A 346 14.35 -3.95 38.92
N GLY A 347 14.84 -3.31 39.98
CA GLY A 347 14.39 -1.99 40.43
C GLY A 347 14.87 -0.81 39.58
N HIS A 348 15.98 -0.97 38.86
CA HIS A 348 16.47 0.03 37.91
C HIS A 348 15.81 -0.19 36.55
N PHE A 349 14.94 0.73 36.11
CA PHE A 349 14.33 0.69 34.78
C PHE A 349 15.41 0.87 33.69
N TRP A 350 15.96 -0.23 33.20
CA TRP A 350 16.84 -0.25 32.04
C TRP A 350 15.98 -0.12 30.78
N THR A 351 15.68 1.10 30.36
CA THR A 351 14.95 1.32 29.10
C THR A 351 15.95 1.34 27.95
N PRO A 352 15.89 0.38 27.00
CA PRO A 352 16.76 0.42 25.83
C PRO A 352 16.46 1.68 25.00
N ARG A 353 17.51 2.33 24.49
CA ARG A 353 17.36 3.40 23.50
C ARG A 353 16.76 2.76 22.26
N THR A 354 15.53 3.14 21.94
CA THR A 354 14.71 2.54 20.87
C THR A 354 14.26 3.59 19.86
N GLU A 355 15.03 4.67 19.77
CA GLU A 355 14.93 5.62 18.65
C GLU A 355 15.23 4.87 17.35
N PRO A 356 14.56 5.18 16.23
CA PRO A 356 14.95 4.64 14.95
C PRO A 356 16.42 4.99 14.72
N ILE A 357 17.25 3.97 14.51
CA ILE A 357 18.65 4.14 14.13
C ILE A 357 18.64 5.01 12.88
N ALA A 358 19.04 6.27 13.03
CA ALA A 358 19.21 7.17 11.91
C ALA A 358 20.34 6.59 11.05
N THR A 359 19.98 6.04 9.89
CA THR A 359 20.94 5.72 8.84
C THR A 359 21.61 7.03 8.44
N LYS A 360 22.90 7.16 8.77
CA LYS A 360 23.75 8.28 8.32
C LYS A 360 24.00 8.24 6.83
#